data_AF-A0A958FAN4-F1
#
_entry.id   AF-A0A958FAN4-F1
#
_cell.length_a   1.000
_cell.length_b   1.000
_cell.length_c   1.000
_cell.angle_alpha   90.00
_cell.angle_beta   90.00
_cell.angle_gamma   90.00
#
_symmetry.space_group_name_H-M   'P 1'
#
loop_
_entity.id
_entity.type
_entity.pdbx_description
1 polymer ?
#
loop_
_entity_poly.entity_id
_entity_poly.type
_entity_poly.pdbx_seq_one_letter_code
_entity_poly.pdbx_strand_id
1 'polypeptide(L)'
;GGMHSVVTAVSKERTVELAEGYCLVEMDPPDGFIGRSLKQLNIRARYGIEVILIRKPTQEQEGIPNRPGAIPTPEYAIQPGDKLLVLGNAKDIDYLQNRKGRR
;
A
#
# COMPACT_ATOMS: atom_id res chain seq x y z
N GLY A 1 3.28 2.02 20.83
CA GLY A 1 4.66 1.50 20.72
C GLY A 1 4.72 0.49 19.59
N GLY A 2 5.77 0.52 18.76
CA GLY A 2 5.95 -0.39 17.63
C GLY A 2 5.29 0.10 16.34
N MET A 3 4.09 -0.39 16.03
CA MET A 3 3.43 -0.17 14.72
C MET A 3 3.18 1.30 14.37
N HIS A 4 2.78 2.13 15.34
CA HIS A 4 2.57 3.56 15.11
C HIS A 4 3.86 4.25 14.64
N SER A 5 5.01 3.89 15.21
CA SER A 5 6.32 4.44 14.82
C SER A 5 6.69 4.03 13.39
N VAL A 6 6.41 2.78 13.00
CA VAL A 6 6.66 2.27 11.65
C VAL A 6 5.76 2.98 10.61
N VAL A 7 4.47 3.16 10.91
CA VAL A 7 3.55 3.87 10.01
C VAL A 7 3.96 5.34 9.84
N THR A 8 4.43 5.99 10.91
CA THR A 8 4.97 7.35 10.84
C THR A 8 6.30 7.39 10.08
N ALA A 9 7.16 6.37 10.22
CA ALA A 9 8.39 6.26 9.44
C ALA A 9 8.07 6.12 7.95
N VAL A 10 7.07 5.32 7.56
CA VAL A 10 6.66 5.22 6.15
C VAL A 10 6.09 6.54 5.60
N SER A 11 5.46 7.37 6.44
CA SER A 11 5.07 8.73 6.02
C SER A 11 6.27 9.64 5.71
N LYS A 12 7.47 9.33 6.23
CA LYS A 12 8.71 10.10 6.00
C LYS A 12 9.61 9.46 4.94
N GLU A 13 9.59 8.12 4.84
CA GLU A 13 10.38 7.28 3.93
C GLU A 13 9.45 6.31 3.20
N ARG A 14 9.42 6.29 1.87
CA ARG A 14 8.43 5.48 1.11
C ARG A 14 8.51 3.96 1.35
N THR A 15 9.61 3.48 1.93
CA THR A 15 9.90 2.06 2.18
C THR A 15 10.61 1.91 3.52
N VAL A 16 10.16 0.95 4.33
CA VAL A 16 10.82 0.57 5.60
C VAL A 16 11.07 -0.93 5.59
N GLU A 17 12.31 -1.35 5.81
CA GLU A 17 12.66 -2.77 5.97
C GLU A 17 12.25 -3.25 7.38
N LEU A 18 11.51 -4.35 7.46
CA LEU A 18 11.01 -4.90 8.73
C LEU A 18 11.72 -6.19 9.15
N ALA A 19 12.17 -6.97 8.16
CA ALA A 19 12.93 -8.19 8.33
C ALA A 19 13.71 -8.45 7.04
N GLU A 20 14.66 -9.38 7.07
CA GLU A 20 15.50 -9.72 5.92
C GLU A 20 14.64 -10.03 4.67
N GLY A 21 14.71 -9.14 3.68
CA GLY A 21 13.98 -9.24 2.41
C GLY A 21 12.49 -8.87 2.46
N TYR A 22 11.93 -8.52 3.62
CA TYR A 22 10.55 -8.06 3.79
C TYR A 22 10.50 -6.57 4.10
N CYS A 23 9.70 -5.84 3.33
CA CYS A 23 9.55 -4.40 3.48
C CYS A 23 8.09 -3.98 3.51
N LEU A 24 7.86 -2.88 4.21
CA LEU A 24 6.62 -2.13 4.22
C LEU A 24 6.77 -0.95 3.28
N VAL A 25 5.93 -0.86 2.26
CA VAL A 25 6.06 0.13 1.18
C VAL A 25 4.73 0.85 0.95
N GLU A 26 4.79 2.16 0.77
CA GLU A 26 3.66 2.91 0.22
C GLU A 26 3.75 2.97 -1.31
N MET A 27 2.71 2.51 -2.01
CA MET A 27 2.69 2.46 -3.48
C MET A 27 1.34 2.87 -4.08
N ASP A 28 1.38 3.26 -5.35
CA ASP A 28 0.16 3.34 -6.15
C ASP A 28 -0.39 1.94 -6.41
N PRO A 29 -1.71 1.73 -6.35
CA PRO A 29 -2.32 0.51 -6.86
C PRO A 29 -2.03 0.37 -8.37
N PRO A 30 -1.77 -0.85 -8.87
CA PRO A 30 -1.76 -1.11 -10.31
C PRO A 30 -3.10 -0.74 -10.96
N ASP A 31 -3.10 -0.26 -12.21
CA ASP A 31 -4.32 0.18 -12.89
C ASP A 31 -5.43 -0.88 -12.91
N GLY A 32 -5.05 -2.16 -13.08
CA GLY A 32 -5.98 -3.29 -13.08
C GLY A 32 -6.64 -3.58 -11.72
N PHE A 33 -6.19 -2.93 -10.64
CA PHE A 33 -6.76 -3.08 -9.29
C PHE A 33 -7.86 -2.06 -9.02
N ILE A 34 -7.87 -0.93 -9.74
CA ILE A 34 -8.87 0.13 -9.57
C ILE A 34 -10.28 -0.41 -9.84
N GLY A 35 -11.21 -0.10 -8.94
CA GLY A 35 -12.60 -0.54 -8.98
C GLY A 35 -12.83 -1.98 -8.50
N ARG A 36 -11.79 -2.74 -8.16
CA ARG A 36 -11.91 -4.11 -7.64
C ARG A 36 -11.71 -4.14 -6.13
N SER A 37 -12.42 -5.06 -5.47
CA SER A 37 -12.25 -5.25 -4.03
C SER A 37 -11.01 -6.07 -3.67
N LEU A 38 -10.48 -5.88 -2.47
CA LEU A 38 -9.35 -6.68 -1.97
C LEU A 38 -9.64 -8.18 -2.03
N LYS A 39 -10.88 -8.58 -1.72
CA LYS A 39 -11.38 -9.95 -1.83
C LYS A 39 -11.32 -10.48 -3.27
N GLN A 40 -11.73 -9.67 -4.26
CA GLN A 40 -11.69 -10.06 -5.68
C GLN A 40 -10.25 -10.18 -6.21
N LEU A 41 -9.37 -9.30 -5.73
CA LEU A 41 -7.97 -9.26 -6.14
C LEU A 41 -7.17 -10.41 -5.51
N ASN A 42 -7.54 -10.82 -4.30
CA ASN A 42 -6.88 -11.89 -3.53
C ASN A 42 -5.35 -11.69 -3.49
N ILE A 43 -4.93 -10.46 -3.15
CA ILE A 43 -3.57 -9.96 -3.39
C ILE A 43 -2.54 -10.84 -2.69
N ARG A 44 -2.77 -11.20 -1.43
CA ARG A 44 -1.88 -12.07 -0.65
C ARG A 44 -1.64 -13.41 -1.32
N ALA A 45 -2.70 -14.09 -1.77
CA ALA A 45 -2.56 -15.40 -2.39
C ALA A 45 -1.94 -15.34 -3.79
N ARG A 46 -2.16 -14.26 -4.54
CA ARG A 46 -1.69 -14.14 -5.93
C ARG A 46 -0.29 -13.55 -6.06
N TYR A 47 0.11 -12.68 -5.14
CA TYR A 47 1.33 -11.89 -5.24
C TYR A 47 2.21 -11.96 -4.00
N GLY A 48 1.79 -12.64 -2.92
CA GLY A 48 2.57 -12.68 -1.67
C GLY A 48 2.59 -11.36 -0.90
N ILE A 49 1.68 -10.42 -1.23
CA ILE A 49 1.63 -9.06 -0.68
C ILE A 49 0.36 -8.86 0.15
N GLU A 50 0.51 -8.32 1.35
CA GLU A 50 -0.59 -7.95 2.24
C GLU A 50 -0.82 -6.44 2.25
N VAL A 51 -2.08 -5.99 2.13
CA VAL A 51 -2.44 -4.56 2.23
C VAL A 51 -2.75 -4.25 3.69
N ILE A 52 -1.93 -3.40 4.31
CA ILE A 52 -2.04 -3.06 5.73
C ILE A 52 -2.96 -1.84 5.94
N LEU A 53 -2.78 -0.79 5.14
CA LEU A 53 -3.58 0.43 5.20
C LEU A 53 -3.85 0.99 3.80
N ILE A 54 -4.96 1.72 3.69
CA ILE A 54 -5.26 2.52 2.50
C ILE A 54 -5.36 3.98 2.88
N ARG A 55 -4.60 4.83 2.18
CA ARG A 55 -4.65 6.29 2.31
C ARG A 55 -5.38 6.88 1.12
N LYS A 56 -6.29 7.80 1.39
CA LYS A 56 -7.03 8.52 0.35
C LYS A 56 -6.17 9.62 -0.27
N PRO A 57 -6.40 9.97 -1.54
CA PRO A 57 -5.77 11.13 -2.13
C PRO A 57 -6.23 12.36 -1.36
N THR A 58 -5.32 12.98 -0.62
CA THR A 58 -5.52 14.31 -0.06
C THR A 58 -4.62 15.27 -0.82
N GLN A 59 -5.11 16.48 -1.07
CA GLN A 59 -4.20 17.59 -1.30
C GLN A 59 -3.28 17.63 -0.08
N GLU A 60 -1.97 17.57 -0.31
CA GLU A 60 -0.95 17.81 0.71
C GLU A 60 -1.19 19.23 1.24
N GLN A 61 -2.06 19.38 2.24
CA GLN A 61 -2.19 20.62 2.98
C GLN A 61 -1.02 20.62 3.96
N GLU A 62 0.01 21.40 3.62
CA GLU A 62 1.14 21.69 4.48
C GLU A 62 0.62 22.05 5.88
N GLY A 63 1.03 21.26 6.89
CA GLY A 63 0.71 21.53 8.29
C GLY A 63 -0.40 20.67 8.92
N ILE A 64 -1.08 19.78 8.18
CA ILE A 64 -1.98 18.79 8.79
C ILE A 64 -1.27 17.42 8.81
N PRO A 65 -0.71 16.99 9.95
CA PRO A 65 -0.01 15.71 10.03
C PRO A 65 -1.03 14.60 9.84
N ASN A 66 -0.90 13.87 8.73
CA ASN A 66 -1.42 12.51 8.54
C ASN A 66 -2.89 12.31 8.95
N ARG A 67 -3.82 12.34 7.99
CA ARG A 67 -5.05 11.55 8.21
C ARG A 67 -4.62 10.08 8.40
N PRO A 68 -5.15 9.39 9.42
CA PRO A 68 -4.84 7.99 9.63
C PRO A 68 -5.31 7.20 8.40
N GLY A 69 -4.42 6.37 7.84
CA GLY A 69 -4.83 5.38 6.84
C GLY A 69 -5.93 4.50 7.43
N ALA A 70 -6.88 4.09 6.61
CA ALA A 70 -7.92 3.17 7.04
C ALA A 70 -7.39 1.73 6.92
N ILE A 71 -7.67 0.91 7.93
CA ILE A 71 -7.51 -0.55 7.82
C ILE A 71 -8.61 -1.02 6.85
N PRO A 72 -8.25 -1.59 5.69
CA PRO A 72 -9.24 -1.93 4.70
C PRO A 72 -10.00 -3.21 5.09
N THR A 73 -11.26 -3.29 4.69
CA THR A 73 -12.02 -4.54 4.73
C THR A 73 -11.82 -5.33 3.43
N PRO A 74 -12.07 -6.65 3.41
CA PRO A 74 -12.02 -7.42 2.17
C PRO A 74 -12.95 -6.88 1.06
N GLU A 75 -14.08 -6.30 1.45
CA GLU A 75 -15.08 -5.72 0.54
C GLU A 75 -14.67 -4.36 -0.03
N TYR A 76 -13.66 -3.71 0.55
CA TYR A 76 -13.21 -2.40 0.10
C TYR A 76 -12.73 -2.45 -1.36
N ALA A 77 -13.37 -1.66 -2.23
CA ALA A 77 -12.96 -1.45 -3.61
C ALA A 77 -11.93 -0.34 -3.73
N ILE A 78 -10.77 -0.64 -4.32
CA ILE A 78 -9.69 0.33 -4.51
C ILE A 78 -10.18 1.45 -5.43
N GLN A 79 -9.99 2.70 -4.99
CA GLN A 79 -10.43 3.88 -5.72
C GLN A 79 -9.27 4.57 -6.43
N PRO A 80 -9.53 5.32 -7.52
CA PRO A 80 -8.52 6.18 -8.13
C PRO A 80 -7.89 7.12 -7.11
N GLY A 81 -6.55 7.21 -7.12
CA GLY A 81 -5.78 8.06 -6.23
C GLY A 81 -5.54 7.49 -4.82
N ASP A 82 -6.07 6.32 -4.49
CA ASP A 82 -5.69 5.61 -3.27
C ASP A 82 -4.18 5.31 -3.27
N LYS A 83 -3.55 5.37 -2.10
CA LYS A 83 -2.23 4.80 -1.84
C LYS A 83 -2.37 3.56 -0.98
N LEU A 84 -1.68 2.50 -1.38
CA LEU A 84 -1.64 1.24 -0.64
C LEU A 84 -0.37 1.18 0.19
N LEU A 85 -0.53 1.01 1.49
CA LEU A 85 0.57 0.61 2.37
C LEU A 85 0.60 -0.92 2.43
N VAL A 86 1.65 -1.52 1.89
CA VAL A 86 1.73 -2.96 1.68
C VAL A 86 2.95 -3.58 2.34
N LEU A 87 2.81 -4.82 2.80
CA LEU A 87 3.88 -5.65 3.35
C LEU A 87 4.11 -6.86 2.45
N GLY A 88 5.37 -7.15 2.12
CA GLY A 88 5.72 -8.31 1.30
C GLY A 88 7.22 -8.43 1.08
N ASN A 89 7.64 -9.41 0.29
CA ASN A 89 9.02 -9.49 -0.16
C ASN A 89 9.33 -8.34 -1.11
N ALA A 90 10.52 -7.76 -1.02
CA ALA A 90 10.93 -6.65 -1.87
C ALA A 90 10.81 -6.99 -3.38
N LYS A 91 11.09 -8.23 -3.77
CA LYS A 91 11.00 -8.69 -5.17
C LYS A 91 9.56 -8.77 -5.67
N ASP A 92 8.63 -9.20 -4.82
CA ASP A 92 7.22 -9.31 -5.18
C ASP A 92 6.58 -7.93 -5.32
N ILE A 93 6.94 -7.01 -4.40
CA ILE A 93 6.50 -5.62 -4.45
C ILE A 93 7.05 -4.93 -5.72
N ASP A 94 8.33 -5.10 -6.02
CA ASP A 94 8.95 -4.55 -7.23
C ASP A 94 8.28 -5.11 -8.51
N TYR A 95 8.04 -6.42 -8.55
CA TYR A 95 7.30 -7.05 -9.65
C TYR A 95 5.90 -6.43 -9.85
N LEU A 96 5.20 -6.13 -8.76
CA LEU A 96 3.87 -5.52 -8.82
C LEU A 96 3.92 -4.04 -9.23
N GLN A 97 4.91 -3.28 -8.76
CA GLN A 97 5.13 -1.87 -9.10
C GLN A 97 5.53 -1.69 -10.58
N ASN A 98 6.40 -2.54 -11.09
CA ASN A 98 6.91 -2.48 -12.46
C ASN A 98 5.90 -3.00 -13.50
N ARG A 99 4.72 -3.48 -13.06
CA ARG A 99 3.61 -3.85 -13.94
C ARG A 99 2.82 -2.63 -14.47
N LYS A 100 3.28 -1.40 -14.22
CA LYS A 100 2.73 -0.17 -14.82
C LYS A 100 2.90 -0.18 -16.35
N GLY A 101 1.93 -0.78 -17.05
CA GLY A 101 1.72 -0.63 -18.48
C GLY A 101 2.71 -1.34 -19.39
N ARG A 102 2.46 -2.62 -19.73
CA ARG A 102 2.71 -3.07 -21.11
C ARG A 102 1.61 -2.45 -21.98
N ARG A 103 1.87 -1.26 -22.50
CA ARG A 103 1.28 -0.76 -23.74
C ARG A 103 2.33 -0.87 -24.83
#